data_AF-A0A9P1M6R7-F1
#
_entry.id   AF-A0A9P1M6R7-F1
#
_cell.length_a   1.000
_cell.length_b   1.000
_cell.length_c   1.000
_cell.angle_alpha   90.00
_cell.angle_beta   90.00
_cell.angle_gamma   90.00
#
_symmetry.space_group_name_H-M   'P 1'
#
loop_
_entity.id
_entity.type
_entity.pdbx_description
1 polymer ?
#
loop_
_entity_poly.entity_id
_entity_poly.type
_entity_poly.pdbx_seq_one_letter_code
_entity_poly.pdbx_strand_id
1 'polypeptide(L)'
;MRIIRLLALALATGVAHAQGGLILHYPLTGNAPADGIIPDVSGNGNDGKVVGAPQFTGAAGLRLDGVDDHVALPNDLMRGLDAITVSTQVLVRAEQSGNYFIFGLGVTSNADGNGYVFVTGNPYRAAISSGNWELEAESRTDANLPRDAWKTVTYTVDSKADTVALYLDGERVAGHTNSNRIIAPSTIGGGSTPNNYLGRSQYTADSFLAGSVRDFRVYNRALTEAEIAQIQPNEENRRDVALASLTVVNVDDVRGNLFLPDNVDGFEVIWTSSDPDVISADGIVNRQSSDVEVKLTGIIENNGREFTAKVRKAADLAPFEGYAFSYFTGNSRDGERIYFAASEGNNALKWRELNGGRPVLSSTKGTTGLRDPRYLEVWESHDLVNWSAQRHVLVSPSTAGNTWAPEAFYDDEIGAYVVFWASSLYGENDGSHTGSTYHRMLYVTTRDFVSFSEPQVWQDAGMSRIDTTVVRDEANGVYYRFTKDEGARATGCTDIIQERSTKLRGPISEWTQIATCIGKNAGTTAVEGPSIFKANEGDVNGGDKYYLFVDEYGDRGYVPLETSDIAGGKWKLPANWNLPRSPRHGTVIPVTAEELSFLSGSLS
;
A
#
# COMPACT_ATOMS: atom_id res chain seq x y z
N MET A 1 20.52 -25.74 -35.74
CA MET A 1 20.55 -27.07 -35.10
C MET A 1 19.28 -27.18 -34.25
N ARG A 2 18.27 -27.95 -34.69
CA ARG A 2 16.99 -28.10 -33.98
C ARG A 2 17.22 -28.95 -32.73
N ILE A 3 17.11 -28.36 -31.55
CA ILE A 3 17.10 -29.11 -30.29
C ILE A 3 15.71 -29.74 -30.16
N ILE A 4 15.59 -30.99 -30.57
CA ILE A 4 14.46 -31.86 -30.23
C ILE A 4 14.75 -32.37 -28.81
N ARG A 5 14.06 -31.83 -27.80
CA ARG A 5 14.06 -32.44 -26.46
C ARG A 5 13.11 -33.63 -26.50
N LEU A 6 13.69 -34.83 -26.52
CA LEU A 6 12.98 -36.06 -26.20
C LEU A 6 12.62 -35.99 -24.71
N LEU A 7 11.34 -35.84 -24.39
CA LEU A 7 10.83 -36.07 -23.03
C LEU A 7 10.93 -37.58 -22.78
N ALA A 8 11.93 -38.00 -22.01
CA ALA A 8 11.93 -39.34 -21.44
C ALA A 8 10.89 -39.35 -20.32
N LEU A 9 9.69 -39.85 -20.64
CA LEU A 9 8.68 -40.18 -19.64
C LEU A 9 9.20 -41.39 -18.85
N ALA A 10 9.92 -41.13 -17.75
CA ALA A 10 10.11 -42.13 -16.73
C ALA A 10 8.73 -42.45 -16.16
N LEU A 11 8.19 -43.62 -16.54
CA LEU A 11 7.03 -44.21 -15.87
C LEU A 11 7.43 -44.47 -14.41
N ALA A 12 7.19 -43.48 -13.55
CA ALA A 12 7.15 -43.68 -12.12
C ALA A 12 6.04 -44.70 -11.85
N THR A 13 6.45 -45.89 -11.42
CA THR A 13 5.57 -46.89 -10.83
C THR A 13 4.69 -46.21 -9.77
N GLY A 14 3.38 -46.36 -9.93
CA GLY A 14 2.36 -45.47 -9.38
C GLY A 14 2.49 -45.17 -7.89
N VAL A 15 2.44 -43.87 -7.57
CA VAL A 15 2.08 -43.37 -6.24
C VAL A 15 0.77 -42.61 -6.43
N ALA A 16 -0.34 -43.33 -6.36
CA ALA A 16 -1.60 -42.68 -6.03
C ALA A 16 -1.50 -42.19 -4.57
N HIS A 17 -2.29 -41.17 -4.22
CA HIS A 17 -2.65 -40.76 -2.86
C HIS A 17 -2.00 -39.47 -2.30
N ALA A 18 -2.48 -38.34 -2.82
CA ALA A 18 -3.01 -37.28 -1.95
C ALA A 18 -4.47 -36.90 -2.28
N GLN A 19 -5.01 -37.25 -3.46
CA GLN A 19 -6.40 -36.97 -3.83
C GLN A 19 -7.46 -37.74 -3.02
N GLY A 20 -7.08 -38.85 -2.40
CA GLY A 20 -8.02 -39.65 -1.60
C GLY A 20 -8.56 -38.85 -0.43
N GLY A 21 -9.88 -38.70 -0.35
CA GLY A 21 -10.55 -37.99 0.74
C GLY A 21 -10.59 -36.46 0.60
N LEU A 22 -10.17 -35.89 -0.53
CA LEU A 22 -10.29 -34.46 -0.78
C LEU A 22 -11.77 -34.05 -0.80
N ILE A 23 -12.16 -33.12 0.06
CA ILE A 23 -13.51 -32.53 0.16
C ILE A 23 -13.62 -31.33 -0.78
N LEU A 24 -12.62 -30.44 -0.75
CA LEU A 24 -12.56 -29.28 -1.63
C LEU A 24 -11.12 -28.83 -1.86
N HIS A 25 -10.91 -28.16 -3.00
CA HIS A 25 -9.65 -27.49 -3.33
C HIS A 25 -9.92 -26.16 -4.03
N TYR A 26 -9.42 -25.08 -3.46
CA TYR A 26 -9.40 -23.77 -4.10
C TYR A 26 -7.96 -23.38 -4.43
N PRO A 27 -7.60 -23.32 -5.73
CA PRO A 27 -6.28 -22.82 -6.13
C PRO A 27 -6.09 -21.35 -5.71
N LEU A 28 -7.16 -20.55 -5.83
CA LEU A 28 -7.20 -19.10 -5.58
C LEU A 28 -6.22 -18.28 -6.44
N THR A 29 -5.66 -18.90 -7.49
CA THR A 29 -4.81 -18.25 -8.47
C THR A 29 -5.61 -17.84 -9.71
N GLY A 30 -5.23 -16.73 -10.33
CA GLY A 30 -5.86 -16.21 -11.54
C GLY A 30 -6.63 -14.91 -11.32
N ASN A 31 -7.56 -14.63 -12.24
CA ASN A 31 -8.38 -13.42 -12.23
C ASN A 31 -9.61 -13.59 -11.32
N ALA A 32 -10.19 -12.46 -10.90
CA ALA A 32 -11.42 -12.46 -10.13
C ALA A 32 -12.56 -13.17 -10.89
N PRO A 33 -13.31 -14.09 -10.25
CA PRO A 33 -14.50 -14.69 -10.84
C PRO A 33 -15.61 -13.64 -10.97
N ALA A 34 -16.32 -13.64 -12.11
CA ALA A 34 -17.30 -12.61 -12.45
C ALA A 34 -18.49 -12.55 -11.49
N ASP A 35 -18.83 -13.67 -10.85
CA ASP A 35 -19.93 -13.83 -9.90
C ASP A 35 -19.48 -13.87 -8.43
N GLY A 36 -18.17 -13.70 -8.18
CA GLY A 36 -17.59 -13.82 -6.84
C GLY A 36 -17.57 -15.26 -6.30
N ILE A 37 -17.79 -16.27 -7.14
CA ILE A 37 -17.76 -17.68 -6.74
C ILE A 37 -16.38 -18.27 -7.03
N ILE A 38 -15.77 -18.85 -6.01
CA ILE A 38 -14.50 -19.56 -6.10
C ILE A 38 -14.80 -21.02 -6.43
N PRO A 39 -14.42 -21.52 -7.62
CA PRO A 39 -14.74 -22.89 -8.01
C PRO A 39 -13.92 -23.90 -7.19
N ASP A 40 -14.61 -24.94 -6.73
CA ASP A 40 -14.01 -26.14 -6.16
C ASP A 40 -13.47 -27.05 -7.27
N VAL A 41 -12.13 -27.07 -7.42
CA VAL A 41 -11.48 -27.89 -8.46
C VAL A 41 -11.33 -29.36 -8.06
N SER A 42 -11.77 -29.75 -6.86
CA SER A 42 -11.82 -31.17 -6.46
C SER A 42 -12.89 -31.96 -7.22
N GLY A 43 -13.89 -31.26 -7.77
CA GLY A 43 -15.02 -31.88 -8.47
C GLY A 43 -16.21 -32.23 -7.57
N ASN A 44 -16.20 -31.84 -6.29
CA ASN A 44 -17.28 -32.13 -5.34
C ASN A 44 -18.35 -31.03 -5.26
N GLY A 45 -18.16 -29.91 -5.96
CA GLY A 45 -19.14 -28.82 -6.04
C GLY A 45 -19.24 -28.00 -4.74
N ASN A 46 -18.19 -28.03 -3.90
CA ASN A 46 -18.12 -27.26 -2.68
C ASN A 46 -17.59 -25.84 -2.96
N ASP A 47 -18.24 -25.09 -3.84
CA ASP A 47 -17.75 -23.77 -4.27
C ASP A 47 -17.77 -22.75 -3.12
N GLY A 48 -16.74 -21.91 -3.06
CA GLY A 48 -16.64 -20.82 -2.08
C GLY A 48 -17.26 -19.52 -2.61
N LYS A 49 -17.56 -18.60 -1.70
CA LYS A 49 -18.05 -17.26 -2.04
C LYS A 49 -17.14 -16.19 -1.47
N VAL A 50 -16.70 -15.26 -2.31
CA VAL A 50 -15.97 -14.07 -1.90
C VAL A 50 -16.90 -13.11 -1.16
N VAL A 51 -16.39 -12.53 -0.07
CA VAL A 51 -17.03 -11.46 0.70
C VAL A 51 -16.02 -10.34 0.89
N GLY A 52 -16.48 -9.08 0.79
CA GLY A 52 -15.61 -7.90 0.72
C GLY A 52 -15.24 -7.56 -0.72
N ALA A 53 -14.08 -6.94 -0.92
CA ALA A 53 -13.51 -6.62 -2.22
C ALA A 53 -12.02 -7.07 -2.31
N PRO A 54 -11.72 -8.36 -2.07
CA PRO A 54 -10.34 -8.83 -2.09
C PRO A 54 -9.76 -8.76 -3.50
N GLN A 55 -8.44 -8.64 -3.56
CA GLN A 55 -7.72 -8.52 -4.83
C GLN A 55 -7.23 -9.89 -5.30
N PHE A 56 -7.63 -10.26 -6.51
CA PHE A 56 -7.07 -11.43 -7.20
C PHE A 56 -5.77 -11.04 -7.89
N THR A 57 -4.65 -11.58 -7.41
CA THR A 57 -3.29 -11.18 -7.81
C THR A 57 -2.65 -12.16 -8.80
N GLY A 58 -3.46 -12.85 -9.60
CA GLY A 58 -2.97 -13.86 -10.52
C GLY A 58 -2.34 -15.04 -9.78
N ALA A 59 -1.09 -15.38 -10.10
CA ALA A 59 -0.40 -16.52 -9.48
C ALA A 59 -0.07 -16.29 -7.99
N ALA A 60 0.01 -15.03 -7.52
CA ALA A 60 0.24 -14.73 -6.11
C ALA A 60 -0.97 -15.08 -5.21
N GLY A 61 -2.15 -15.34 -5.78
CA GLY A 61 -3.31 -15.78 -5.02
C GLY A 61 -4.31 -14.67 -4.70
N LEU A 62 -5.15 -14.92 -3.69
CA LEU A 62 -6.17 -13.98 -3.21
C LEU A 62 -5.61 -13.13 -2.06
N ARG A 63 -5.57 -11.81 -2.24
CA ARG A 63 -5.15 -10.84 -1.23
C ARG A 63 -6.35 -10.36 -0.43
N LEU A 64 -6.25 -10.49 0.88
CA LEU A 64 -7.24 -10.06 1.88
C LEU A 64 -6.70 -8.83 2.64
N ASP A 65 -7.53 -7.79 2.72
CA ASP A 65 -7.14 -6.48 3.24
C ASP A 65 -7.08 -6.36 4.77
N GLY A 66 -7.56 -7.37 5.51
CA GLY A 66 -7.60 -7.36 6.97
C GLY A 66 -8.72 -6.51 7.57
N VAL A 67 -9.66 -6.03 6.76
CA VAL A 67 -10.80 -5.19 7.18
C VAL A 67 -12.11 -5.96 7.11
N ASP A 68 -12.48 -6.47 5.93
CA ASP A 68 -13.73 -7.22 5.73
C ASP A 68 -13.62 -8.38 4.72
N ASP A 69 -12.50 -8.47 4.01
CA ASP A 69 -12.22 -9.49 3.00
C ASP A 69 -12.10 -10.90 3.59
N HIS A 70 -12.88 -11.84 3.04
CA HIS A 70 -12.74 -13.27 3.32
C HIS A 70 -13.44 -14.13 2.27
N VAL A 71 -13.24 -15.45 2.35
CA VAL A 71 -14.03 -16.43 1.60
C VAL A 71 -14.97 -17.14 2.57
N ALA A 72 -16.26 -17.12 2.28
CA ALA A 72 -17.27 -17.96 2.91
C ALA A 72 -17.30 -19.33 2.20
N LEU A 73 -17.16 -20.40 2.96
CA LEU A 73 -17.19 -21.77 2.46
C LEU A 73 -18.59 -22.38 2.64
N PRO A 74 -18.93 -23.45 1.90
CA PRO A 74 -20.21 -24.14 2.08
C PRO A 74 -20.48 -24.56 3.52
N ASN A 75 -21.76 -24.67 3.86
CA ASN A 75 -22.17 -25.15 5.18
C ASN A 75 -21.81 -26.64 5.35
N ASP A 76 -21.60 -27.04 6.60
CA ASP A 76 -21.55 -28.44 7.03
C ASP A 76 -20.45 -29.29 6.33
N LEU A 77 -19.33 -28.68 5.93
CA LEU A 77 -18.18 -29.38 5.33
C LEU A 77 -17.63 -30.52 6.21
N MET A 78 -17.89 -30.47 7.52
CA MET A 78 -17.42 -31.46 8.50
C MET A 78 -18.45 -32.56 8.81
N ARG A 79 -19.60 -32.58 8.12
CA ARG A 79 -20.66 -33.55 8.35
C ARG A 79 -20.16 -34.98 8.13
N GLY A 80 -20.35 -35.82 9.14
CA GLY A 80 -20.00 -37.24 9.11
C GLY A 80 -18.50 -37.56 9.20
N LEU A 81 -17.64 -36.56 9.47
CA LEU A 81 -16.20 -36.74 9.63
C LEU A 81 -15.81 -37.14 11.07
N ASP A 82 -14.92 -38.13 11.17
CA ASP A 82 -14.16 -38.46 12.39
C ASP A 82 -12.75 -37.85 12.39
N ALA A 83 -12.27 -37.45 11.21
CA ALA A 83 -10.95 -36.88 11.02
C ALA A 83 -11.00 -35.82 9.91
N ILE A 84 -10.09 -34.85 9.97
CA ILE A 84 -9.99 -33.75 9.00
C ILE A 84 -8.54 -33.32 8.85
N THR A 85 -8.17 -32.91 7.62
CA THR A 85 -6.96 -32.13 7.37
C THR A 85 -7.35 -30.85 6.65
N VAL A 86 -6.85 -29.71 7.12
CA VAL A 86 -6.99 -28.43 6.42
C VAL A 86 -5.59 -27.89 6.13
N SER A 87 -5.34 -27.50 4.88
CA SER A 87 -4.04 -27.02 4.41
C SER A 87 -4.21 -25.78 3.54
N THR A 88 -3.34 -24.80 3.67
CA THR A 88 -3.29 -23.62 2.78
C THR A 88 -1.89 -23.03 2.74
N GLN A 89 -1.55 -22.44 1.59
CA GLN A 89 -0.44 -21.50 1.53
C GLN A 89 -0.95 -20.12 1.95
N VAL A 90 -0.18 -19.42 2.78
CA VAL A 90 -0.51 -18.12 3.35
C VAL A 90 0.73 -17.25 3.48
N LEU A 91 0.58 -15.96 3.15
CA LEU A 91 1.50 -14.89 3.49
C LEU A 91 0.77 -13.95 4.45
N VAL A 92 1.19 -13.91 5.71
CA VAL A 92 0.62 -12.98 6.70
C VAL A 92 1.44 -11.70 6.70
N ARG A 93 0.80 -10.54 6.56
CA ARG A 93 1.52 -9.27 6.52
C ARG A 93 2.10 -8.85 7.87
N ALA A 94 3.18 -8.07 7.87
CA ALA A 94 3.81 -7.55 9.09
C ALA A 94 2.84 -6.83 10.04
N GLU A 95 1.90 -6.05 9.51
CA GLU A 95 0.95 -5.29 10.33
C GLU A 95 -0.14 -6.14 10.99
N GLN A 96 -0.27 -7.42 10.64
CA GLN A 96 -1.25 -8.30 11.28
C GLN A 96 -0.96 -8.40 12.78
N SER A 97 -1.95 -8.01 13.57
CA SER A 97 -1.89 -8.02 15.04
C SER A 97 -3.19 -8.54 15.64
N GLY A 98 -3.20 -8.72 16.97
CA GLY A 98 -4.35 -9.22 17.71
C GLY A 98 -4.68 -10.69 17.40
N ASN A 99 -5.90 -11.07 17.75
CA ASN A 99 -6.50 -12.35 17.41
C ASN A 99 -7.09 -12.26 16.00
N TYR A 100 -6.86 -13.30 15.20
CA TYR A 100 -7.40 -13.48 13.84
C TYR A 100 -7.28 -14.95 13.50
N PHE A 101 -8.11 -15.46 12.59
CA PHE A 101 -7.94 -16.81 12.04
C PHE A 101 -7.50 -16.74 10.59
N ILE A 102 -6.54 -17.58 10.21
CA ILE A 102 -6.18 -17.82 8.81
C ILE A 102 -7.32 -18.59 8.16
N PHE A 103 -7.83 -19.63 8.82
CA PHE A 103 -9.11 -20.25 8.50
C PHE A 103 -9.80 -20.68 9.79
N GLY A 104 -11.13 -20.80 9.72
CA GLY A 104 -11.96 -21.30 10.80
C GLY A 104 -13.21 -21.98 10.26
N LEU A 105 -13.46 -23.23 10.65
CA LEU A 105 -14.63 -24.01 10.24
C LEU A 105 -15.47 -24.33 11.49
N GLY A 106 -16.72 -23.86 11.57
CA GLY A 106 -17.51 -24.07 12.78
C GLY A 106 -18.76 -23.21 12.89
N VAL A 107 -19.01 -22.76 14.13
CA VAL A 107 -20.20 -21.99 14.54
C VAL A 107 -19.79 -20.72 15.28
N THR A 108 -20.46 -19.63 14.94
CA THR A 108 -20.48 -18.40 15.72
C THR A 108 -21.85 -18.28 16.40
N SER A 109 -21.86 -18.10 17.73
CA SER A 109 -23.05 -17.90 18.54
C SER A 109 -22.88 -16.65 19.39
N ASN A 110 -23.82 -15.69 19.29
CA ASN A 110 -23.76 -14.42 20.03
C ASN A 110 -22.41 -13.70 19.90
N ALA A 111 -21.88 -13.58 18.67
CA ALA A 111 -20.57 -13.00 18.36
C ALA A 111 -19.33 -13.82 18.78
N ASP A 112 -19.51 -14.91 19.52
CA ASP A 112 -18.42 -15.76 20.01
C ASP A 112 -18.32 -17.09 19.25
N GLY A 113 -17.11 -17.64 19.15
CA GLY A 113 -16.92 -19.00 18.66
C GLY A 113 -17.55 -20.03 19.60
N ASN A 114 -18.32 -20.97 19.04
CA ASN A 114 -19.03 -21.99 19.81
C ASN A 114 -18.95 -23.36 19.13
N GLY A 115 -17.71 -23.85 18.97
CA GLY A 115 -17.34 -25.08 18.29
C GLY A 115 -16.72 -24.78 16.93
N TYR A 116 -15.46 -25.16 16.74
CA TYR A 116 -14.71 -24.85 15.53
C TYR A 116 -13.39 -25.64 15.43
N VAL A 117 -12.87 -25.71 14.20
CA VAL A 117 -11.47 -26.03 13.88
C VAL A 117 -10.84 -24.80 13.26
N PHE A 118 -9.67 -24.37 13.74
CA PHE A 118 -9.01 -23.17 13.21
C PHE A 118 -7.48 -23.27 13.20
N VAL A 119 -6.85 -22.35 12.47
CA VAL A 119 -5.42 -22.01 12.55
C VAL A 119 -5.25 -20.49 12.63
N THR A 120 -4.31 -20.01 13.44
CA THR A 120 -3.85 -18.61 13.53
C THR A 120 -2.32 -18.53 13.55
N GLY A 121 -1.77 -17.34 13.34
CA GLY A 121 -0.34 -17.07 13.37
C GLY A 121 0.19 -16.34 14.62
N ASN A 122 -0.64 -16.03 15.64
CA ASN A 122 -0.24 -15.28 16.85
C ASN A 122 -0.52 -15.99 18.20
N PRO A 123 0.45 -16.71 18.80
CA PRO A 123 1.54 -17.41 18.10
C PRO A 123 0.97 -18.44 17.13
N TYR A 124 1.81 -19.07 16.31
CA TYR A 124 1.32 -20.08 15.37
C TYR A 124 0.68 -21.25 16.11
N ARG A 125 -0.64 -21.37 16.01
CA ARG A 125 -1.44 -22.36 16.75
C ARG A 125 -2.70 -22.76 16.01
N ALA A 126 -3.21 -23.92 16.39
CA ALA A 126 -4.43 -24.50 15.87
C ALA A 126 -5.16 -25.25 16.98
N ALA A 127 -6.48 -25.34 16.89
CA ALA A 127 -7.24 -26.21 17.78
C ALA A 127 -8.52 -26.71 17.12
N ILE A 128 -9.03 -27.80 17.69
CA ILE A 128 -10.43 -28.18 17.61
C ILE A 128 -11.10 -27.90 18.96
N SER A 129 -12.33 -27.39 18.94
CA SER A 129 -13.13 -27.13 20.15
C SER A 129 -14.57 -27.58 19.97
N SER A 130 -15.18 -28.09 21.05
CA SER A 130 -16.62 -28.37 21.13
C SER A 130 -17.45 -27.13 21.49
N GLY A 131 -16.82 -26.02 21.89
CA GLY A 131 -17.47 -24.77 22.29
C GLY A 131 -16.54 -23.57 22.13
N ASN A 132 -16.42 -22.74 23.16
CA ASN A 132 -15.52 -21.58 23.15
C ASN A 132 -14.05 -21.98 23.37
N TRP A 133 -13.18 -20.98 23.53
CA TRP A 133 -11.74 -21.13 23.68
C TRP A 133 -11.33 -21.96 24.93
N GLU A 134 -12.18 -22.03 25.97
CA GLU A 134 -11.87 -22.77 27.20
C GLU A 134 -11.81 -24.29 26.98
N LEU A 135 -12.44 -24.77 25.89
CA LEU A 135 -12.59 -26.18 25.54
C LEU A 135 -11.62 -26.65 24.43
N GLU A 136 -10.74 -25.78 23.95
CA GLU A 136 -9.81 -26.10 22.86
C GLU A 136 -8.86 -27.27 23.21
N ALA A 137 -8.66 -28.17 22.25
CA ALA A 137 -7.53 -29.09 22.16
C ALA A 137 -6.42 -28.43 21.31
N GLU A 138 -5.62 -27.58 21.96
CA GLU A 138 -4.66 -26.69 21.31
C GLU A 138 -3.33 -27.37 20.96
N SER A 139 -2.85 -27.13 19.73
CA SER A 139 -1.47 -27.35 19.31
C SER A 139 -0.83 -26.01 18.94
N ARG A 140 0.31 -25.66 19.53
CA ARG A 140 0.95 -24.35 19.34
C ARG A 140 2.46 -24.38 19.35
N THR A 141 3.06 -23.36 18.75
CA THR A 141 4.45 -22.99 18.93
C THR A 141 4.59 -21.78 19.88
N ASP A 142 5.81 -21.46 20.28
CA ASP A 142 6.11 -20.25 21.06
C ASP A 142 6.31 -19.01 20.19
N ALA A 143 6.53 -19.18 18.89
CA ALA A 143 6.76 -18.10 17.93
C ALA A 143 5.51 -17.77 17.09
N ASN A 144 5.45 -16.55 16.58
CA ASN A 144 4.49 -16.18 15.53
C ASN A 144 4.87 -16.84 14.20
N LEU A 145 3.90 -16.96 13.30
CA LEU A 145 4.18 -17.31 11.91
C LEU A 145 5.04 -16.20 11.27
N PRO A 146 6.10 -16.53 10.49
CA PRO A 146 6.90 -15.54 9.78
C PRO A 146 6.03 -14.58 8.96
N ARG A 147 6.36 -13.29 9.04
CA ARG A 147 5.64 -12.22 8.34
C ARG A 147 6.24 -11.97 6.96
N ASP A 148 5.39 -11.52 6.04
CA ASP A 148 5.74 -11.18 4.65
C ASP A 148 6.51 -12.29 3.91
N ALA A 149 6.27 -13.53 4.31
CA ALA A 149 6.83 -14.73 3.71
C ALA A 149 5.72 -15.74 3.48
N TRP A 150 5.71 -16.38 2.31
CA TRP A 150 4.81 -17.48 2.04
C TRP A 150 5.17 -18.70 2.88
N LYS A 151 4.14 -19.27 3.52
CA LYS A 151 4.20 -20.48 4.34
C LYS A 151 3.08 -21.42 3.99
N THR A 152 3.32 -22.72 4.10
CA THR A 152 2.24 -23.71 4.07
C THR A 152 1.88 -24.09 5.50
N VAL A 153 0.64 -23.79 5.90
CA VAL A 153 0.11 -24.19 7.21
C VAL A 153 -0.80 -25.39 7.01
N THR A 154 -0.65 -26.42 7.85
CA THR A 154 -1.51 -27.62 7.79
C THR A 154 -1.86 -28.08 9.20
N TYR A 155 -3.14 -28.37 9.43
CA TYR A 155 -3.64 -28.92 10.69
C TYR A 155 -4.42 -30.20 10.45
N THR A 156 -4.10 -31.24 11.22
CA THR A 156 -4.78 -32.54 11.18
C THR A 156 -5.45 -32.83 12.52
N VAL A 157 -6.68 -33.37 12.46
CA VAL A 157 -7.39 -33.92 13.61
C VAL A 157 -7.82 -35.35 13.25
N ASP A 158 -7.59 -36.30 14.15
CA ASP A 158 -8.16 -37.64 14.08
C ASP A 158 -8.72 -38.03 15.44
N SER A 159 -10.05 -38.00 15.58
CA SER A 159 -10.70 -38.29 16.86
C SER A 159 -10.71 -39.77 17.23
N LYS A 160 -10.53 -40.66 16.25
CA LYS A 160 -10.47 -42.11 16.48
C LYS A 160 -9.08 -42.51 16.95
N ALA A 161 -8.05 -41.90 16.38
CA ALA A 161 -6.66 -42.06 16.83
C ALA A 161 -6.33 -41.21 18.07
N ASP A 162 -7.21 -40.28 18.45
CA ASP A 162 -7.01 -39.30 19.52
C ASP A 162 -5.77 -38.43 19.28
N THR A 163 -5.60 -37.91 18.05
CA THR A 163 -4.42 -37.11 17.68
C THR A 163 -4.79 -35.79 17.03
N VAL A 164 -3.99 -34.77 17.35
CA VAL A 164 -3.92 -33.51 16.60
C VAL A 164 -2.46 -33.22 16.25
N ALA A 165 -2.22 -32.63 15.08
CA ALA A 165 -0.89 -32.22 14.68
C ALA A 165 -0.93 -30.96 13.81
N LEU A 166 0.05 -30.09 14.04
CA LEU A 166 0.24 -28.81 13.37
C LEU A 166 1.58 -28.86 12.62
N TYR A 167 1.54 -28.45 11.35
CA TYR A 167 2.69 -28.51 10.44
C TYR A 167 2.97 -27.12 9.85
N LEU A 168 4.25 -26.81 9.67
CA LEU A 168 4.73 -25.62 8.97
C LEU A 168 5.66 -26.06 7.85
N ASP A 169 5.36 -25.66 6.60
CA ASP A 169 6.14 -26.01 5.41
C ASP A 169 6.37 -27.53 5.26
N GLY A 170 5.38 -28.32 5.71
CA GLY A 170 5.40 -29.78 5.67
C GLY A 170 6.03 -30.46 6.88
N GLU A 171 6.70 -29.72 7.77
CA GLU A 171 7.31 -30.27 8.98
C GLU A 171 6.37 -30.16 10.19
N ARG A 172 6.29 -31.22 11.00
CA ARG A 172 5.46 -31.23 12.22
C ARG A 172 6.09 -30.33 13.29
N VAL A 173 5.41 -29.25 13.68
CA VAL A 173 5.90 -28.29 14.67
C VAL A 173 5.21 -28.40 16.04
N ALA A 174 3.99 -28.95 16.08
CA ALA A 174 3.28 -29.21 17.33
C ALA A 174 2.27 -30.35 17.17
N GLY A 175 1.75 -30.85 18.30
CA GLY A 175 0.68 -31.85 18.32
C GLY A 175 0.77 -32.80 19.50
N HIS A 176 -0.36 -33.38 19.87
CA HIS A 176 -0.47 -34.25 21.04
C HIS A 176 -1.69 -35.17 20.93
N THR A 177 -1.84 -36.05 21.92
CA THR A 177 -3.09 -36.77 22.21
C THR A 177 -3.83 -36.07 23.35
N ASN A 178 -5.17 -36.09 23.37
CA ASN A 178 -5.97 -35.52 24.47
C ASN A 178 -7.40 -36.04 24.43
N SER A 179 -7.59 -37.25 24.98
CA SER A 179 -8.83 -38.03 24.88
C SER A 179 -10.06 -37.36 25.48
N ASN A 180 -9.89 -36.27 26.23
CA ASN A 180 -11.00 -35.51 26.83
C ASN A 180 -11.45 -34.31 25.99
N ARG A 181 -10.66 -33.89 24.99
CA ARG A 181 -10.93 -32.66 24.21
C ARG A 181 -10.84 -32.84 22.70
N ILE A 182 -10.14 -33.85 22.21
CA ILE A 182 -10.15 -34.17 20.77
C ILE A 182 -11.49 -34.82 20.45
N ILE A 183 -12.31 -34.11 19.68
CA ILE A 183 -13.66 -34.53 19.28
C ILE A 183 -13.71 -34.86 17.79
N ALA A 184 -14.71 -35.65 17.39
CA ALA A 184 -14.99 -35.86 15.97
C ALA A 184 -15.41 -34.52 15.33
N PRO A 185 -14.82 -34.10 14.19
CA PRO A 185 -15.21 -32.85 13.53
C PRO A 185 -16.71 -32.76 13.23
N SER A 186 -17.37 -33.90 13.01
CA SER A 186 -18.82 -33.99 12.80
C SER A 186 -19.69 -33.64 14.00
N THR A 187 -19.16 -33.55 15.22
CA THR A 187 -19.95 -33.18 16.41
C THR A 187 -19.95 -31.67 16.66
N ILE A 188 -19.07 -30.93 15.98
CA ILE A 188 -19.00 -29.46 16.07
C ILE A 188 -20.36 -28.86 15.71
N GLY A 189 -20.83 -27.92 16.53
CA GLY A 189 -22.11 -27.26 16.29
C GLY A 189 -23.33 -28.18 16.34
N GLY A 190 -23.21 -29.37 16.92
CA GLY A 190 -24.25 -30.40 16.85
C GLY A 190 -24.41 -31.00 15.44
N GLY A 191 -23.36 -30.94 14.62
CA GLY A 191 -23.34 -31.46 13.25
C GLY A 191 -23.78 -30.46 12.17
N SER A 192 -23.95 -29.19 12.54
CA SER A 192 -24.12 -28.11 11.57
C SER A 192 -23.10 -26.99 11.79
N THR A 193 -22.40 -26.63 10.71
CA THR A 193 -21.35 -25.60 10.73
C THR A 193 -21.63 -24.58 9.63
N PRO A 194 -22.42 -23.53 9.91
CA PRO A 194 -22.77 -22.51 8.93
C PRO A 194 -21.73 -21.38 8.82
N ASN A 195 -20.70 -21.36 9.69
CA ASN A 195 -19.71 -20.29 9.76
C ASN A 195 -18.32 -20.82 9.39
N ASN A 196 -18.15 -21.22 8.14
CA ASN A 196 -16.90 -21.74 7.59
C ASN A 196 -16.21 -20.66 6.76
N TYR A 197 -14.99 -20.28 7.14
CA TYR A 197 -14.28 -19.16 6.55
C TYR A 197 -12.80 -19.43 6.28
N LEU A 198 -12.29 -18.82 5.22
CA LEU A 198 -10.87 -18.57 4.98
C LEU A 198 -10.66 -17.05 5.09
N GLY A 199 -9.85 -16.62 6.05
CA GLY A 199 -9.54 -15.22 6.34
C GLY A 199 -10.38 -14.54 7.42
N ARG A 200 -11.28 -15.27 8.10
CA ARG A 200 -12.17 -14.73 9.14
C ARG A 200 -12.31 -15.67 10.35
N SER A 201 -12.38 -15.09 11.55
CA SER A 201 -12.57 -15.81 12.82
C SER A 201 -14.03 -16.16 13.10
N GLN A 202 -14.25 -17.19 13.92
CA GLN A 202 -15.56 -17.46 14.51
C GLN A 202 -15.95 -16.45 15.61
N TYR A 203 -14.99 -15.66 16.12
CA TYR A 203 -15.26 -14.53 17.01
C TYR A 203 -15.34 -13.26 16.19
N THR A 204 -16.47 -12.55 16.24
CA THR A 204 -16.67 -11.40 15.34
C THR A 204 -15.87 -10.16 15.75
N ALA A 205 -15.32 -10.14 16.97
CA ALA A 205 -14.46 -9.08 17.47
C ALA A 205 -12.99 -9.23 17.03
N ASP A 206 -12.60 -10.41 16.54
CA ASP A 206 -11.25 -10.64 16.03
C ASP A 206 -11.02 -9.92 14.69
N SER A 207 -9.77 -9.60 14.43
CA SER A 207 -9.34 -9.03 13.16
C SER A 207 -9.53 -10.04 12.01
N PHE A 208 -9.77 -9.53 10.80
CA PHE A 208 -9.67 -10.32 9.58
C PHE A 208 -8.19 -10.58 9.24
N LEU A 209 -7.94 -11.55 8.36
CA LEU A 209 -6.61 -11.81 7.85
C LEU A 209 -6.16 -10.69 6.91
N ALA A 210 -5.12 -9.96 7.32
CA ALA A 210 -4.30 -9.09 6.49
C ALA A 210 -3.20 -9.95 5.85
N GLY A 211 -3.43 -10.43 4.63
CA GLY A 211 -2.52 -11.40 4.02
C GLY A 211 -2.94 -11.87 2.64
N SER A 212 -2.17 -12.78 2.07
CA SER A 212 -2.51 -13.47 0.82
C SER A 212 -2.68 -14.96 1.08
N VAL A 213 -3.62 -15.60 0.39
CA VAL A 213 -3.88 -17.04 0.50
C VAL A 213 -3.94 -17.68 -0.89
N ARG A 214 -3.41 -18.89 -0.99
CA ARG A 214 -3.54 -19.75 -2.17
C ARG A 214 -3.56 -21.21 -1.77
N ASP A 215 -4.05 -22.06 -2.68
CA ASP A 215 -3.98 -23.51 -2.53
C ASP A 215 -4.66 -24.05 -1.26
N PHE A 216 -5.90 -23.61 -1.00
CA PHE A 216 -6.68 -24.02 0.17
C PHE A 216 -7.32 -25.39 -0.07
N ARG A 217 -7.09 -26.36 0.82
CA ARG A 217 -7.53 -27.76 0.69
C ARG A 217 -8.14 -28.25 1.99
N VAL A 218 -9.22 -29.03 1.88
CA VAL A 218 -9.84 -29.76 3.02
C VAL A 218 -9.95 -31.23 2.67
N TYR A 219 -9.57 -32.11 3.60
CA TYR A 219 -9.65 -33.56 3.47
C TYR A 219 -10.51 -34.17 4.58
N ASN A 220 -11.22 -35.25 4.27
CA ASN A 220 -12.09 -36.00 5.18
C ASN A 220 -11.37 -36.99 6.11
N ARG A 221 -10.06 -36.83 6.26
CA ARG A 221 -9.16 -37.70 7.02
C ARG A 221 -7.94 -36.92 7.49
N ALA A 222 -7.24 -37.44 8.49
CA ALA A 222 -5.90 -36.98 8.83
C ALA A 222 -4.90 -37.51 7.79
N LEU A 223 -4.19 -36.60 7.12
CA LEU A 223 -3.09 -36.96 6.23
C LEU A 223 -1.86 -37.38 7.04
N THR A 224 -1.12 -38.34 6.52
CA THR A 224 0.19 -38.72 7.07
C THR A 224 1.26 -37.69 6.75
N GLU A 225 2.38 -37.69 7.47
CA GLU A 225 3.51 -36.77 7.19
C GLU A 225 4.03 -36.91 5.75
N ALA A 226 4.06 -38.14 5.22
CA ALA A 226 4.47 -38.39 3.84
C ALA A 226 3.50 -37.78 2.82
N GLU A 227 2.19 -37.84 3.09
CA GLU A 227 1.18 -37.19 2.23
C GLU A 227 1.22 -35.67 2.37
N ILE A 228 1.46 -35.14 3.58
CA ILE A 228 1.64 -33.71 3.82
C ILE A 228 2.85 -33.17 3.06
N ALA A 229 3.95 -33.93 3.00
CA ALA A 229 5.12 -33.58 2.20
C ALA A 229 4.80 -33.55 0.68
N GLN A 230 3.93 -34.45 0.19
CA GLN A 230 3.54 -34.49 -1.22
C GLN A 230 2.68 -33.31 -1.67
N ILE A 231 1.93 -32.70 -0.75
CA ILE A 231 1.07 -31.55 -1.05
C ILE A 231 1.79 -30.21 -0.89
N GLN A 232 3.05 -30.21 -0.43
CA GLN A 232 3.89 -29.02 -0.41
C GLN A 232 4.25 -28.60 -1.85
N PRO A 233 4.30 -27.29 -2.15
CA PRO A 233 4.85 -26.85 -3.41
C PRO A 233 6.34 -27.18 -3.43
N ASN A 234 6.78 -27.95 -4.44
CA ASN A 234 8.21 -28.13 -4.66
C ASN A 234 8.84 -26.81 -5.15
N GLU A 235 10.17 -26.74 -5.15
CA GLU A 235 10.90 -25.52 -5.51
C GLU A 235 10.61 -25.03 -6.94
N GLU A 236 10.41 -25.96 -7.89
CA GLU A 236 10.03 -25.63 -9.28
C GLU A 236 8.65 -24.97 -9.33
N ASN A 237 7.66 -25.54 -8.64
CA ASN A 237 6.32 -24.95 -8.53
C ASN A 237 6.37 -23.58 -7.84
N ARG A 238 7.19 -23.42 -6.78
CA ARG A 238 7.36 -22.11 -6.12
C ARG A 238 7.96 -21.09 -7.09
N ARG A 239 9.01 -21.45 -7.84
CA ARG A 239 9.61 -20.57 -8.85
C ARG A 239 8.63 -20.18 -9.95
N ASP A 240 7.88 -21.14 -10.48
CA ASP A 240 6.92 -20.88 -11.56
C ASP A 240 5.82 -19.93 -11.10
N VAL A 241 5.33 -20.12 -9.87
CA VAL A 241 4.33 -19.22 -9.26
C VAL A 241 4.94 -17.84 -8.98
N ALA A 242 6.14 -17.77 -8.43
CA ALA A 242 6.86 -16.53 -8.16
C ALA A 242 7.07 -15.71 -9.46
N LEU A 243 7.56 -16.37 -10.50
CA LEU A 243 7.75 -15.78 -11.83
C LEU A 243 6.42 -15.33 -12.45
N ALA A 244 5.38 -16.17 -12.36
CA ALA A 244 4.03 -15.83 -12.81
C ALA A 244 3.33 -14.77 -11.94
N SER A 245 3.89 -14.41 -10.78
CA SER A 245 3.39 -13.32 -9.93
C SER A 245 4.08 -11.98 -10.15
N LEU A 246 5.21 -11.94 -10.89
CA LEU A 246 5.87 -10.67 -11.23
C LEU A 246 4.91 -9.70 -11.95
N THR A 247 4.97 -8.44 -11.55
CA THR A 247 4.22 -7.35 -12.18
C THR A 247 5.13 -6.17 -12.39
N VAL A 248 4.90 -5.43 -13.47
CA VAL A 248 5.55 -4.14 -13.74
C VAL A 248 4.43 -3.11 -13.88
N VAL A 249 4.36 -2.17 -12.94
CA VAL A 249 3.33 -1.12 -12.92
C VAL A 249 3.56 -0.18 -14.11
N ASN A 250 2.47 0.30 -14.73
CA ASN A 250 2.48 1.21 -15.88
C ASN A 250 3.17 0.69 -17.15
N VAL A 251 3.43 -0.63 -17.25
CA VAL A 251 4.16 -1.22 -18.39
C VAL A 251 3.46 -0.99 -19.75
N ASP A 252 2.13 -0.91 -19.77
CA ASP A 252 1.36 -0.64 -20.98
C ASP A 252 1.29 0.85 -21.37
N ASP A 253 1.81 1.76 -20.53
CA ASP A 253 1.76 3.21 -20.77
C ASP A 253 2.92 3.94 -20.05
N VAL A 254 4.15 3.64 -20.47
CA VAL A 254 5.36 4.07 -19.78
C VAL A 254 5.67 5.53 -20.11
N ARG A 255 5.58 6.39 -19.09
CA ARG A 255 5.89 7.84 -19.18
C ARG A 255 6.98 8.32 -18.22
N GLY A 256 7.40 7.48 -17.29
CA GLY A 256 8.48 7.73 -16.32
C GLY A 256 9.20 6.43 -15.98
N ASN A 257 10.14 6.49 -15.04
CA ASN A 257 10.92 5.32 -14.63
C ASN A 257 10.02 4.21 -14.06
N LEU A 258 10.41 2.97 -14.31
CA LEU A 258 9.70 1.78 -13.84
C LEU A 258 10.32 1.27 -12.54
N PHE A 259 9.46 0.81 -11.64
CA PHE A 259 9.88 -0.06 -10.56
C PHE A 259 9.96 -1.49 -11.09
N LEU A 260 11.15 -2.10 -11.00
CA LEU A 260 11.40 -3.48 -11.37
C LEU A 260 11.78 -4.24 -10.09
N PRO A 261 10.90 -5.10 -9.55
CA PRO A 261 11.18 -5.82 -8.31
C PRO A 261 12.44 -6.68 -8.43
N ASP A 262 13.36 -6.59 -7.47
CA ASP A 262 14.56 -7.41 -7.37
C ASP A 262 14.33 -8.72 -6.59
N ASN A 263 13.16 -8.86 -5.97
CA ASN A 263 12.72 -10.06 -5.28
C ASN A 263 11.23 -10.35 -5.49
N VAL A 264 10.86 -11.63 -5.55
CA VAL A 264 9.47 -12.07 -5.49
C VAL A 264 9.37 -13.46 -4.85
N ASP A 265 8.47 -13.64 -3.87
CA ASP A 265 8.29 -14.91 -3.12
C ASP A 265 9.63 -15.49 -2.58
N GLY A 266 10.55 -14.61 -2.18
CA GLY A 266 11.87 -14.97 -1.66
C GLY A 266 12.91 -15.32 -2.72
N PHE A 267 12.58 -15.25 -4.01
CA PHE A 267 13.51 -15.46 -5.12
C PHE A 267 14.07 -14.13 -5.62
N GLU A 268 15.39 -14.06 -5.82
CA GLU A 268 16.05 -12.95 -6.53
C GLU A 268 15.58 -12.90 -7.98
N VAL A 269 15.37 -11.67 -8.48
CA VAL A 269 14.92 -11.38 -9.83
C VAL A 269 15.96 -10.52 -10.53
N ILE A 270 16.47 -11.02 -11.65
CA ILE A 270 17.40 -10.29 -12.52
C ILE A 270 16.62 -9.79 -13.73
N TRP A 271 16.77 -8.51 -14.06
CA TRP A 271 16.09 -7.90 -15.20
C TRP A 271 17.01 -7.74 -16.40
N THR A 272 16.44 -7.93 -17.59
CA THR A 272 17.08 -7.61 -18.86
C THR A 272 16.13 -6.79 -19.73
N SER A 273 16.69 -5.95 -20.60
CA SER A 273 15.95 -5.12 -21.55
C SER A 273 16.42 -5.44 -22.97
N SER A 274 15.48 -5.51 -23.91
CA SER A 274 15.80 -5.61 -25.33
C SER A 274 16.40 -4.34 -25.91
N ASP A 275 16.22 -3.20 -25.24
CA ASP A 275 16.76 -1.90 -25.63
C ASP A 275 17.15 -1.10 -24.37
N PRO A 276 18.36 -1.34 -23.82
CA PRO A 276 18.85 -0.68 -22.61
C PRO A 276 19.01 0.84 -22.71
N ASP A 277 19.07 1.38 -23.93
CA ASP A 277 19.17 2.83 -24.14
C ASP A 277 17.80 3.51 -23.94
N VAL A 278 16.70 2.79 -24.17
CA VAL A 278 15.31 3.27 -23.95
C VAL A 278 14.80 2.92 -22.56
N ILE A 279 14.96 1.67 -22.12
CA ILE A 279 14.68 1.25 -20.74
C ILE A 279 15.86 0.43 -20.24
N SER A 280 16.57 0.92 -19.24
CA SER A 280 17.68 0.20 -18.63
C SER A 280 17.20 -1.03 -17.83
N ALA A 281 18.13 -1.93 -17.48
CA ALA A 281 17.81 -3.10 -16.67
C ALA A 281 17.34 -2.77 -15.24
N ASP A 282 17.67 -1.59 -14.73
CA ASP A 282 17.18 -1.06 -13.46
C ASP A 282 15.92 -0.18 -13.63
N GLY A 283 15.33 -0.09 -14.83
CA GLY A 283 14.04 0.57 -15.06
C GLY A 283 14.10 2.09 -15.28
N ILE A 284 15.27 2.67 -15.54
CA ILE A 284 15.38 4.07 -15.98
C ILE A 284 14.89 4.18 -17.42
N VAL A 285 14.01 5.14 -17.68
CA VAL A 285 13.33 5.29 -18.97
C VAL A 285 13.79 6.57 -19.67
N ASN A 286 14.35 6.42 -20.86
CA ASN A 286 14.69 7.51 -21.77
C ASN A 286 13.70 7.55 -22.94
N ARG A 287 12.68 8.41 -22.82
CA ARG A 287 11.62 8.53 -23.83
C ARG A 287 12.14 9.11 -25.14
N GLN A 288 11.77 8.49 -26.25
CA GLN A 288 12.18 8.87 -27.60
C GLN A 288 11.19 9.84 -28.26
N SER A 289 11.46 10.36 -29.45
CA SER A 289 10.55 11.27 -30.17
C SER A 289 9.30 10.59 -30.75
N SER A 290 9.28 9.26 -30.78
CA SER A 290 8.13 8.43 -31.14
C SER A 290 7.84 7.40 -30.06
N ASP A 291 6.64 6.80 -30.09
CA ASP A 291 6.33 5.66 -29.23
C ASP A 291 7.24 4.48 -29.61
N VAL A 292 7.67 3.71 -28.60
CA VAL A 292 8.56 2.55 -28.75
C VAL A 292 8.08 1.42 -27.86
N GLU A 293 8.19 0.18 -28.34
CA GLU A 293 7.98 -1.02 -27.51
C GLU A 293 9.33 -1.61 -27.10
N VAL A 294 9.51 -1.89 -25.81
CA VAL A 294 10.70 -2.52 -25.25
C VAL A 294 10.30 -3.78 -24.50
N LYS A 295 10.99 -4.89 -24.75
CA LYS A 295 10.78 -6.13 -24.00
C LYS A 295 11.64 -6.13 -22.75
N LEU A 296 10.99 -6.21 -21.60
CA LEU A 296 11.63 -6.44 -20.31
C LEU A 296 11.47 -7.90 -19.93
N THR A 297 12.54 -8.56 -19.50
CA THR A 297 12.46 -9.94 -19.02
C THR A 297 12.96 -10.01 -17.58
N GLY A 298 12.06 -10.35 -16.65
CA GLY A 298 12.40 -10.69 -15.27
C GLY A 298 12.78 -12.17 -15.20
N ILE A 299 13.92 -12.47 -14.61
CA ILE A 299 14.54 -13.80 -14.61
C ILE A 299 14.72 -14.27 -13.17
N ILE A 300 14.19 -15.45 -12.87
CA ILE A 300 14.46 -16.18 -11.62
C ILE A 300 15.27 -17.42 -12.00
N GLU A 301 16.53 -17.46 -11.57
CA GLU A 301 17.51 -18.49 -11.94
C GLU A 301 17.61 -18.68 -13.47
N ASN A 302 16.98 -19.75 -14.02
CA ASN A 302 17.04 -20.11 -15.43
C ASN A 302 15.71 -19.86 -16.18
N ASN A 303 14.67 -19.38 -15.49
CA ASN A 303 13.34 -19.15 -16.05
C ASN A 303 13.07 -17.64 -16.16
N GLY A 304 12.49 -17.21 -17.29
CA GLY A 304 12.22 -15.80 -17.56
C GLY A 304 10.75 -15.53 -17.90
N ARG A 305 10.26 -14.37 -17.48
CA ARG A 305 8.95 -13.82 -17.88
C ARG A 305 9.15 -12.50 -18.59
N GLU A 306 8.58 -12.42 -19.79
CA GLU A 306 8.63 -11.23 -20.64
C GLU A 306 7.43 -10.30 -20.39
N PHE A 307 7.69 -9.00 -20.40
CA PHE A 307 6.73 -7.91 -20.41
C PHE A 307 7.02 -7.02 -21.62
N THR A 308 5.98 -6.59 -22.33
CA THR A 308 6.11 -5.62 -23.42
C THR A 308 5.80 -4.23 -22.88
N ALA A 309 6.84 -3.44 -22.66
CA ALA A 309 6.73 -2.06 -22.19
C ALA A 309 6.43 -1.12 -23.36
N LYS A 310 5.32 -0.38 -23.29
CA LYS A 310 4.91 0.60 -24.30
C LYS A 310 5.35 1.99 -23.86
N VAL A 311 6.53 2.40 -24.30
CA VAL A 311 7.11 3.71 -24.01
C VAL A 311 6.46 4.76 -24.88
N ARG A 312 5.81 5.73 -24.24
CA ARG A 312 5.21 6.87 -24.94
C ARG A 312 6.30 7.85 -25.35
N LYS A 313 6.17 8.43 -26.55
CA LYS A 313 7.05 9.50 -27.03
C LYS A 313 7.24 10.58 -25.96
N ALA A 314 8.41 11.18 -25.86
CA ALA A 314 8.71 12.29 -24.95
C ALA A 314 7.71 13.43 -25.16
N ALA A 315 7.31 14.07 -24.06
CA ALA A 315 6.47 15.26 -24.14
C ALA A 315 7.29 16.43 -24.67
N ASP A 316 6.77 17.11 -25.70
CA ASP A 316 7.28 18.39 -26.17
C ASP A 316 6.41 19.47 -25.54
N LEU A 317 6.81 19.95 -24.36
CA LEU A 317 6.01 20.90 -23.58
C LEU A 317 6.17 22.30 -24.16
N ALA A 318 5.03 22.91 -24.50
CA ALA A 318 4.98 24.35 -24.77
C ALA A 318 5.38 25.15 -23.50
N PRO A 319 5.74 26.44 -23.65
CA PRO A 319 5.94 27.30 -22.48
C PRO A 319 4.74 27.28 -21.54
N PHE A 320 5.02 27.34 -20.23
CA PHE A 320 3.97 27.46 -19.22
C PHE A 320 3.39 28.87 -19.25
N GLU A 321 2.07 28.97 -19.35
CA GLU A 321 1.33 30.24 -19.46
C GLU A 321 0.21 30.35 -18.41
N GLY A 322 0.24 29.48 -17.41
CA GLY A 322 -0.66 29.51 -16.28
C GLY A 322 -0.28 28.51 -15.20
N TYR A 323 -1.18 28.36 -14.25
CA TYR A 323 -1.02 27.49 -13.10
C TYR A 323 -2.32 26.77 -12.77
N ALA A 324 -2.21 25.55 -12.27
CA ALA A 324 -3.29 24.82 -11.62
C ALA A 324 -3.00 24.74 -10.11
N PHE A 325 -4.04 24.84 -9.30
CA PHE A 325 -3.94 24.83 -7.84
C PHE A 325 -4.91 23.81 -7.26
N SER A 326 -4.40 22.76 -6.64
CA SER A 326 -5.19 21.82 -5.85
C SER A 326 -5.17 22.24 -4.38
N TYR A 327 -6.33 22.30 -3.72
CA TYR A 327 -6.42 22.76 -2.33
C TYR A 327 -7.62 22.13 -1.62
N PHE A 328 -7.62 22.17 -0.29
CA PHE A 328 -8.81 21.91 0.52
C PHE A 328 -9.32 23.21 1.15
N THR A 329 -10.52 23.22 1.74
CA THR A 329 -11.18 24.46 2.19
C THR A 329 -11.29 24.64 3.70
N GLY A 330 -11.04 23.58 4.48
CA GLY A 330 -11.01 23.64 5.94
C GLY A 330 -10.78 22.27 6.59
N ASN A 331 -10.87 22.24 7.93
CA ASN A 331 -10.58 21.05 8.76
C ASN A 331 -11.81 20.16 9.05
N SER A 332 -12.97 20.45 8.44
CA SER A 332 -14.13 19.54 8.52
C SER A 332 -13.98 18.42 7.49
N ARG A 333 -14.67 17.28 7.68
CA ARG A 333 -14.67 16.19 6.67
C ARG A 333 -15.07 16.68 5.27
N ASP A 334 -16.00 17.62 5.19
CA ASP A 334 -16.41 18.23 3.91
C ASP A 334 -15.39 19.25 3.39
N GLY A 335 -14.68 19.91 4.31
CA GLY A 335 -13.62 20.87 4.01
C GLY A 335 -12.32 20.21 3.55
N GLU A 336 -12.05 18.97 3.98
CA GLU A 336 -10.92 18.12 3.60
C GLU A 336 -11.21 17.31 2.33
N ARG A 337 -11.84 17.93 1.33
CA ARG A 337 -11.98 17.38 -0.03
C ARG A 337 -11.07 18.16 -0.96
N ILE A 338 -10.68 17.58 -2.10
CA ILE A 338 -9.81 18.28 -3.06
C ILE A 338 -10.66 19.13 -4.01
N TYR A 339 -10.33 20.41 -4.04
CA TYR A 339 -10.84 21.41 -4.97
C TYR A 339 -9.72 21.81 -5.93
N PHE A 340 -10.09 22.33 -7.09
CA PHE A 340 -9.14 22.85 -8.06
C PHE A 340 -9.46 24.30 -8.41
N ALA A 341 -8.42 25.07 -8.67
CA ALA A 341 -8.47 26.39 -9.27
C ALA A 341 -7.45 26.47 -10.41
N ALA A 342 -7.66 27.41 -11.33
CA ALA A 342 -6.72 27.74 -12.37
C ALA A 342 -6.41 29.24 -12.34
N SER A 343 -5.20 29.63 -12.69
CA SER A 343 -4.84 31.04 -12.78
C SER A 343 -5.55 31.73 -13.96
N GLU A 344 -5.78 33.03 -13.85
CA GLU A 344 -6.24 33.85 -14.96
C GLU A 344 -5.05 34.27 -15.84
N GLY A 345 -4.69 33.41 -16.79
CA GLY A 345 -3.49 33.56 -17.61
C GLY A 345 -2.21 33.32 -16.81
N ASN A 346 -1.09 33.88 -17.28
CA ASN A 346 0.22 33.69 -16.65
C ASN A 346 0.39 34.62 -15.44
N ASN A 347 -0.40 34.36 -14.39
CA ASN A 347 -0.52 35.21 -13.21
C ASN A 347 -0.69 34.38 -11.94
N ALA A 348 0.40 34.18 -11.21
CA ALA A 348 0.41 33.44 -9.95
C ALA A 348 -0.47 34.06 -8.84
N LEU A 349 -0.94 35.30 -8.99
CA LEU A 349 -1.70 36.02 -7.95
C LEU A 349 -3.17 36.22 -8.29
N LYS A 350 -3.68 35.65 -9.39
CA LYS A 350 -5.09 35.79 -9.79
C LYS A 350 -5.67 34.47 -10.24
N TRP A 351 -6.69 33.99 -9.53
CA TRP A 351 -7.21 32.63 -9.66
C TRP A 351 -8.73 32.60 -9.84
N ARG A 352 -9.19 31.55 -10.52
CA ARG A 352 -10.60 31.19 -10.65
C ARG A 352 -10.81 29.75 -10.16
N GLU A 353 -11.82 29.57 -9.33
CA GLU A 353 -12.25 28.23 -8.89
C GLU A 353 -12.77 27.42 -10.08
N LEU A 354 -12.38 26.14 -10.15
CA LEU A 354 -12.88 25.18 -11.12
C LEU A 354 -14.05 24.38 -10.52
N ASN A 355 -14.76 23.64 -11.37
CA ASN A 355 -15.93 22.82 -11.07
C ASN A 355 -17.04 23.58 -10.33
N GLY A 356 -17.19 24.88 -10.62
CA GLY A 356 -18.12 25.77 -9.91
C GLY A 356 -17.86 25.89 -8.41
N GLY A 357 -16.60 25.73 -7.97
CA GLY A 357 -16.21 25.77 -6.55
C GLY A 357 -16.62 24.53 -5.75
N ARG A 358 -16.89 23.41 -6.43
CA ARG A 358 -17.26 22.12 -5.81
C ARG A 358 -16.04 21.17 -5.78
N PRO A 359 -15.99 20.25 -4.79
CA PRO A 359 -14.89 19.30 -4.71
C PRO A 359 -14.88 18.37 -5.93
N VAL A 360 -13.68 18.01 -6.39
CA VAL A 360 -13.44 17.05 -7.48
C VAL A 360 -13.12 15.67 -6.93
N LEU A 361 -12.33 15.58 -5.85
CA LEU A 361 -11.98 14.30 -5.21
C LEU A 361 -12.46 14.27 -3.77
N SER A 362 -12.93 13.11 -3.32
CA SER A 362 -13.38 12.87 -1.95
C SER A 362 -12.97 11.47 -1.52
N SER A 363 -12.37 11.35 -0.34
CA SER A 363 -12.01 10.04 0.21
C SER A 363 -13.26 9.25 0.59
N THR A 364 -13.28 7.98 0.22
CA THR A 364 -14.29 6.98 0.60
C THR A 364 -13.68 5.85 1.44
N LYS A 365 -12.40 5.96 1.78
CA LYS A 365 -11.60 4.94 2.46
C LYS A 365 -11.15 5.43 3.83
N GLY A 366 -10.78 4.49 4.70
CA GLY A 366 -10.29 4.78 6.05
C GLY A 366 -11.23 5.68 6.85
N THR A 367 -10.69 6.79 7.38
CA THR A 367 -11.46 7.80 8.13
C THR A 367 -12.46 8.59 7.28
N THR A 368 -12.48 8.39 5.95
CA THR A 368 -13.24 9.12 4.92
C THR A 368 -12.87 10.61 4.77
N GLY A 369 -11.85 11.08 5.50
CA GLY A 369 -11.17 12.34 5.25
C GLY A 369 -9.88 12.12 4.45
N LEU A 370 -9.18 13.20 4.10
CA LEU A 370 -7.85 13.12 3.49
C LEU A 370 -6.72 12.96 4.53
N ARG A 371 -7.04 13.05 5.83
CA ARG A 371 -6.08 12.95 6.93
C ARG A 371 -6.19 11.60 7.64
N ASP A 372 -5.93 10.53 6.90
CA ASP A 372 -5.89 9.20 7.50
C ASP A 372 -4.62 9.00 8.33
N PRO A 373 -4.70 8.39 9.53
CA PRO A 373 -3.55 8.29 10.43
C PRO A 373 -2.31 7.61 9.86
N ARG A 374 -2.41 6.67 8.92
CA ARG A 374 -1.22 5.94 8.43
C ARG A 374 -1.12 5.76 6.92
N TYR A 375 -2.10 6.29 6.18
CA TYR A 375 -2.30 5.98 4.78
C TYR A 375 -2.22 7.23 3.91
N LEU A 376 -1.77 7.04 2.67
CA LEU A 376 -1.93 8.00 1.59
C LEU A 376 -3.19 7.67 0.79
N GLU A 377 -3.92 8.71 0.43
CA GLU A 377 -4.99 8.61 -0.56
C GLU A 377 -4.45 9.01 -1.93
N VAL A 378 -4.43 8.06 -2.86
CA VAL A 378 -3.81 8.22 -4.18
C VAL A 378 -4.87 8.11 -5.28
N TRP A 379 -4.91 9.15 -6.12
CA TRP A 379 -5.61 9.17 -7.40
C TRP A 379 -4.61 9.57 -8.49
N GLU A 380 -4.79 9.04 -9.69
CA GLU A 380 -3.91 9.28 -10.83
C GLU A 380 -4.70 9.85 -11.99
N SER A 381 -4.10 10.78 -12.72
CA SER A 381 -4.71 11.42 -13.88
C SER A 381 -3.63 11.84 -14.87
N HIS A 382 -4.00 11.88 -16.15
CA HIS A 382 -3.16 12.45 -17.22
C HIS A 382 -3.61 13.86 -17.63
N ASP A 383 -4.76 14.33 -17.11
CA ASP A 383 -5.40 15.57 -17.56
C ASP A 383 -6.03 16.39 -16.41
N LEU A 384 -5.89 15.93 -15.17
CA LEU A 384 -6.47 16.47 -13.92
C LEU A 384 -8.01 16.56 -13.91
N VAL A 385 -8.68 15.93 -14.87
CA VAL A 385 -10.14 15.88 -15.00
C VAL A 385 -10.64 14.45 -14.83
N ASN A 386 -10.01 13.51 -15.52
CA ASN A 386 -10.31 12.09 -15.45
C ASN A 386 -9.35 11.42 -14.48
N TRP A 387 -9.90 10.91 -13.38
CA TRP A 387 -9.13 10.32 -12.29
C TRP A 387 -9.34 8.82 -12.20
N SER A 388 -8.30 8.09 -11.81
CA SER A 388 -8.39 6.68 -11.45
C SER A 388 -9.28 6.48 -10.22
N ALA A 389 -9.59 5.22 -9.90
CA ALA A 389 -10.21 4.89 -8.61
C ALA A 389 -9.25 5.20 -7.46
N GLN A 390 -9.79 5.61 -6.31
CA GLN A 390 -9.01 5.88 -5.10
C GLN A 390 -8.24 4.63 -4.66
N ARG A 391 -6.94 4.79 -4.41
CA ARG A 391 -6.10 3.83 -3.70
C ARG A 391 -5.81 4.34 -2.29
N HIS A 392 -5.91 3.46 -1.30
CA HIS A 392 -5.66 3.74 0.12
C HIS A 392 -4.41 2.98 0.55
N VAL A 393 -3.27 3.68 0.59
CA VAL A 393 -1.95 3.05 0.61
C VAL A 393 -1.28 3.24 1.96
N LEU A 394 -1.02 2.15 2.67
CA LEU A 394 -0.26 2.17 3.93
C LEU A 394 1.19 2.54 3.63
N VAL A 395 1.68 3.64 4.22
CA VAL A 395 3.09 4.06 4.08
C VAL A 395 3.77 4.32 5.42
N SER A 396 2.97 4.58 6.46
CA SER A 396 3.51 4.88 7.78
C SER A 396 3.69 3.62 8.62
N PRO A 397 4.74 3.58 9.47
CA PRO A 397 4.99 2.43 10.33
C PRO A 397 3.89 2.24 11.38
N SER A 398 3.86 1.08 12.03
CA SER A 398 2.87 0.78 13.07
C SER A 398 2.94 1.74 14.28
N THR A 399 4.10 2.33 14.51
CA THR A 399 4.37 3.33 15.54
C THR A 399 3.92 4.74 15.18
N ALA A 400 3.46 4.99 13.96
CA ALA A 400 3.00 6.30 13.53
C ALA A 400 1.58 6.59 14.00
N GLY A 401 1.37 7.79 14.55
CA GLY A 401 0.03 8.31 14.87
C GLY A 401 -0.63 9.08 13.73
N ASN A 402 0.12 9.52 12.72
CA ASN A 402 -0.41 10.32 11.62
C ASN A 402 0.44 10.27 10.33
N THR A 403 -0.22 10.44 9.17
CA THR A 403 0.40 10.70 7.85
C THR A 403 -0.07 12.05 7.34
N TRP A 404 0.46 13.14 7.91
CA TRP A 404 -0.07 14.48 7.64
C TRP A 404 0.68 15.22 6.55
N ALA A 405 -0.08 15.94 5.71
CA ALA A 405 0.40 16.82 4.66
C ALA A 405 1.48 16.18 3.76
N PRO A 406 1.15 15.06 3.08
CA PRO A 406 2.08 14.44 2.16
C PRO A 406 2.35 15.33 0.95
N GLU A 407 3.63 15.45 0.56
CA GLU A 407 4.07 16.03 -0.71
C GLU A 407 5.10 15.09 -1.36
N ALA A 408 5.22 15.15 -2.68
CA ALA A 408 6.18 14.36 -3.45
C ALA A 408 7.09 15.27 -4.28
N PHE A 409 8.39 15.00 -4.25
CA PHE A 409 9.39 15.68 -5.08
C PHE A 409 10.25 14.65 -5.81
N TYR A 410 10.53 14.85 -7.10
CA TYR A 410 11.34 13.91 -7.88
C TYR A 410 12.84 14.12 -7.61
N ASP A 411 13.56 13.04 -7.30
CA ASP A 411 15.00 13.04 -7.04
C ASP A 411 15.75 12.37 -8.19
N ASP A 412 16.40 13.18 -9.02
CA ASP A 412 17.17 12.72 -10.18
C ASP A 412 18.32 11.78 -9.80
N GLU A 413 18.87 11.87 -8.58
CA GLU A 413 20.01 11.04 -8.15
C GLU A 413 19.63 9.55 -8.07
N ILE A 414 18.36 9.27 -7.76
CA ILE A 414 17.83 7.90 -7.60
C ILE A 414 16.78 7.55 -8.67
N GLY A 415 16.38 8.54 -9.48
CA GLY A 415 15.36 8.38 -10.51
C GLY A 415 14.01 7.96 -9.93
N ALA A 416 13.61 8.54 -8.80
CA ALA A 416 12.39 8.20 -8.07
C ALA A 416 11.82 9.42 -7.34
N TYR A 417 10.52 9.38 -7.02
CA TYR A 417 9.89 10.36 -6.15
C TYR A 417 10.27 10.09 -4.69
N VAL A 418 10.56 11.16 -3.97
CA VAL A 418 10.63 11.22 -2.51
C VAL A 418 9.29 11.76 -2.02
N VAL A 419 8.50 10.91 -1.38
CA VAL A 419 7.20 11.28 -0.79
C VAL A 419 7.41 11.47 0.71
N PHE A 420 7.08 12.64 1.24
CA PHE A 420 7.37 13.01 2.62
C PHE A 420 6.15 13.62 3.32
N TRP A 421 6.06 13.39 4.64
CA TRP A 421 4.92 13.78 5.47
C TRP A 421 5.34 13.93 6.94
N ALA A 422 4.49 14.54 7.75
CA ALA A 422 4.71 14.66 9.19
C ALA A 422 4.05 13.50 9.95
N SER A 423 4.76 12.93 10.94
CA SER A 423 4.24 11.89 11.82
C SER A 423 4.75 12.05 13.26
N SER A 424 3.84 11.92 14.22
CA SER A 424 4.18 11.51 15.58
C SER A 424 4.57 10.04 15.58
N LEU A 425 5.73 9.68 16.16
CA LEU A 425 6.11 8.28 16.33
C LEU A 425 6.16 7.90 17.81
N TYR A 426 5.50 6.82 18.15
CA TYR A 426 5.36 6.26 19.49
C TYR A 426 6.33 5.09 19.70
N GLY A 427 6.48 4.64 20.95
CA GLY A 427 7.26 3.44 21.24
C GLY A 427 6.58 2.19 20.69
N GLU A 428 7.36 1.17 20.33
CA GLU A 428 6.82 -0.10 19.77
C GLU A 428 5.81 -0.80 20.71
N ASN A 429 5.94 -0.58 22.02
CA ASN A 429 5.04 -1.13 23.05
C ASN A 429 3.84 -0.23 23.39
N ASP A 430 3.72 0.95 22.78
CA ASP A 430 2.60 1.89 22.97
C ASP A 430 1.59 1.74 21.84
N GLY A 431 0.95 0.58 21.74
CA GLY A 431 -0.04 0.31 20.70
C GLY A 431 -1.31 1.19 20.78
N SER A 432 -1.49 1.95 21.87
CA SER A 432 -2.59 2.92 22.01
C SER A 432 -2.20 4.34 21.59
N HIS A 433 -0.93 4.57 21.24
CA HIS A 433 -0.40 5.88 20.83
C HIS A 433 -0.75 7.01 21.83
N THR A 434 -0.60 6.73 23.14
CA THR A 434 -0.98 7.67 24.21
C THR A 434 0.18 8.43 24.81
N GLY A 435 1.41 7.98 24.55
CA GLY A 435 2.63 8.62 25.03
C GLY A 435 2.84 10.04 24.49
N SER A 436 3.63 10.84 25.20
CA SER A 436 4.05 12.15 24.70
C SER A 436 5.15 11.99 23.65
N THR A 437 4.97 12.62 22.50
CA THR A 437 5.93 12.64 21.38
C THR A 437 5.76 13.95 20.61
N TYR A 438 6.47 14.09 19.49
CA TYR A 438 6.38 15.24 18.59
C TYR A 438 6.47 14.78 17.13
N HIS A 439 6.03 15.65 16.21
CA HIS A 439 6.06 15.35 14.79
C HIS A 439 7.48 15.43 14.22
N ARG A 440 7.84 14.39 13.49
CA ARG A 440 9.04 14.30 12.64
C ARG A 440 8.59 14.24 11.19
N MET A 441 9.43 14.74 10.28
CA MET A 441 9.19 14.53 8.85
C MET A 441 9.76 13.17 8.47
N LEU A 442 8.92 12.31 7.92
CA LEU A 442 9.30 11.02 7.35
C LEU A 442 9.31 11.13 5.82
N TYR A 443 9.96 10.19 5.16
CA TYR A 443 9.85 10.00 3.72
C TYR A 443 9.91 8.52 3.32
N VAL A 444 9.36 8.22 2.15
CA VAL A 444 9.59 6.99 1.38
C VAL A 444 10.02 7.37 -0.03
N THR A 445 10.58 6.41 -0.76
CA THR A 445 10.81 6.54 -2.20
C THR A 445 9.86 5.66 -3.00
N THR A 446 9.46 6.12 -4.18
CA THR A 446 8.63 5.35 -5.12
C THR A 446 8.86 5.80 -6.56
N ARG A 447 8.69 4.88 -7.52
CA ARG A 447 8.67 5.23 -8.96
C ARG A 447 7.27 5.20 -9.55
N ASP A 448 6.34 4.54 -8.90
CA ASP A 448 5.03 4.19 -9.47
C ASP A 448 3.85 4.50 -8.53
N PHE A 449 4.11 5.04 -7.34
CA PHE A 449 3.12 5.26 -6.29
C PHE A 449 2.32 3.99 -5.92
N VAL A 450 2.85 2.80 -6.18
CA VAL A 450 2.29 1.50 -5.78
C VAL A 450 3.26 0.77 -4.87
N SER A 451 4.54 0.73 -5.26
CA SER A 451 5.64 0.19 -4.48
C SER A 451 6.40 1.31 -3.80
N PHE A 452 6.52 1.24 -2.48
CA PHE A 452 7.20 2.23 -1.65
C PHE A 452 8.33 1.56 -0.88
N SER A 453 9.43 2.30 -0.67
CA SER A 453 10.47 1.88 0.27
C SER A 453 9.93 1.84 1.71
N GLU A 454 10.72 1.24 2.61
CA GLU A 454 10.50 1.44 4.05
C GLU A 454 10.62 2.93 4.41
N PRO A 455 9.75 3.44 5.31
CA PRO A 455 9.77 4.84 5.74
C PRO A 455 11.04 5.17 6.53
N GLN A 456 11.63 6.31 6.21
CA GLN A 456 12.84 6.83 6.87
C GLN A 456 12.53 8.19 7.52
N VAL A 457 13.19 8.50 8.63
CA VAL A 457 13.10 9.83 9.23
C VAL A 457 13.96 10.80 8.41
N TRP A 458 13.34 11.85 7.86
CA TRP A 458 14.01 12.91 7.11
C TRP A 458 14.44 14.07 8.01
N GLN A 459 13.52 14.52 8.88
CA GLN A 459 13.76 15.63 9.80
C GLN A 459 13.41 15.21 11.22
N ASP A 460 14.42 15.20 12.08
CA ASP A 460 14.27 15.13 13.52
C ASP A 460 15.09 16.23 14.17
N ALA A 461 14.40 17.28 14.63
CA ALA A 461 15.00 18.41 15.32
C ALA A 461 14.90 18.29 16.85
N GLY A 462 14.41 17.16 17.38
CA GLY A 462 14.06 17.03 18.80
C GLY A 462 12.79 17.77 19.20
N MET A 463 12.00 18.22 18.22
CA MET A 463 10.80 19.03 18.39
C MET A 463 9.90 18.97 17.15
N SER A 464 8.65 19.39 17.31
CA SER A 464 7.60 19.22 16.29
C SER A 464 7.87 20.04 15.02
N ARG A 465 7.87 19.34 13.88
CA ARG A 465 7.92 19.90 12.52
C ARG A 465 6.81 19.29 11.68
N ILE A 466 6.09 20.13 10.94
CA ILE A 466 5.01 19.69 10.03
C ILE A 466 5.06 20.44 8.70
N ASP A 467 4.24 20.01 7.74
CA ASP A 467 3.95 20.70 6.49
C ASP A 467 5.23 21.17 5.76
N THR A 468 6.13 20.25 5.44
CA THR A 468 7.27 20.61 4.58
C THR A 468 6.81 20.72 3.14
N THR A 469 7.39 21.67 2.40
CA THR A 469 7.33 21.75 0.93
C THR A 469 8.73 22.03 0.37
N VAL A 470 9.02 21.64 -0.87
CA VAL A 470 10.37 21.71 -1.48
C VAL A 470 10.35 22.36 -2.86
N VAL A 471 11.38 23.18 -3.15
CA VAL A 471 11.73 23.62 -4.51
C VAL A 471 13.21 23.43 -4.76
N ARG A 472 13.59 23.17 -6.01
CA ARG A 472 14.99 23.16 -6.46
C ARG A 472 15.24 24.38 -7.34
N ASP A 473 16.31 25.12 -7.06
CA ASP A 473 16.79 26.16 -7.95
C ASP A 473 17.64 25.52 -9.04
N GLU A 474 17.03 25.32 -10.20
CA GLU A 474 17.66 24.69 -11.37
C GLU A 474 18.95 25.37 -11.83
N ALA A 475 19.15 26.66 -11.53
CA ALA A 475 20.35 27.39 -11.95
C ALA A 475 21.61 26.94 -11.20
N ASN A 476 21.48 26.43 -9.98
CA ASN A 476 22.61 26.04 -9.12
C ASN A 476 22.47 24.66 -8.47
N GLY A 477 21.33 23.98 -8.68
CA GLY A 477 21.03 22.66 -8.14
C GLY A 477 20.81 22.61 -6.63
N VAL A 478 20.54 23.75 -5.99
CA VAL A 478 20.27 23.83 -4.55
C VAL A 478 18.79 23.61 -4.28
N TYR A 479 18.51 22.70 -3.34
CA TYR A 479 17.18 22.50 -2.78
C TYR A 479 16.92 23.50 -1.66
N TYR A 480 15.72 24.04 -1.64
CA TYR A 480 15.16 24.81 -0.55
C TYR A 480 13.92 24.10 -0.03
N ARG A 481 13.82 23.99 1.29
CA ARG A 481 12.62 23.48 1.94
C ARG A 481 12.06 24.49 2.91
N PHE A 482 10.74 24.47 3.05
CA PHE A 482 9.98 25.34 3.93
C PHE A 482 9.16 24.46 4.85
N THR A 483 9.35 24.59 6.16
CA THR A 483 8.75 23.68 7.15
C THR A 483 8.14 24.49 8.29
N LYS A 484 6.96 24.11 8.75
CA LYS A 484 6.31 24.71 9.91
C LYS A 484 6.99 24.27 11.22
N ASP A 485 7.43 25.24 12.01
CA ASP A 485 7.72 25.09 13.45
C ASP A 485 6.41 25.20 14.23
N GLU A 486 5.78 24.06 14.50
CA GLU A 486 4.45 24.01 15.14
C GLU A 486 4.51 24.50 16.60
N GLY A 487 5.58 24.20 17.32
CA GLY A 487 5.71 24.49 18.75
C GLY A 487 6.37 25.83 19.09
N ALA A 488 6.81 26.59 18.08
CA ALA A 488 7.68 27.76 18.23
C ALA A 488 8.99 27.48 19.00
N ARG A 489 9.38 26.20 19.17
CA ARG A 489 10.50 25.82 20.02
C ARG A 489 11.85 26.05 19.35
N ALA A 490 11.92 26.06 18.02
CA ALA A 490 13.16 26.26 17.27
C ALA A 490 13.41 27.75 17.09
N THR A 491 12.34 28.53 16.92
CA THR A 491 12.45 29.89 16.38
C THR A 491 11.81 30.98 17.23
N GLY A 492 11.01 30.63 18.24
CA GLY A 492 10.23 31.58 19.03
C GLY A 492 9.00 32.12 18.32
N CYS A 493 8.61 31.56 17.19
CA CYS A 493 7.37 31.87 16.45
C CYS A 493 6.75 30.58 15.89
N THR A 494 5.42 30.51 15.89
CA THR A 494 4.68 29.38 15.33
C THR A 494 4.51 29.61 13.82
N ASP A 495 5.56 29.37 13.05
CA ASP A 495 5.74 29.91 11.68
C ASP A 495 6.66 29.02 10.83
N ILE A 496 6.96 29.44 9.61
CA ILE A 496 7.76 28.73 8.63
C ILE A 496 9.25 29.03 8.80
N ILE A 497 10.05 27.97 8.74
CA ILE A 497 11.51 27.98 8.62
C ILE A 497 11.86 27.69 7.16
N GLN A 498 12.88 28.37 6.63
CA GLN A 498 13.51 28.04 5.36
C GLN A 498 14.90 27.46 5.59
N GLU A 499 15.18 26.32 4.96
CA GLU A 499 16.47 25.65 4.96
C GLU A 499 16.92 25.35 3.52
N ARG A 500 18.22 25.17 3.30
CA ARG A 500 18.77 24.75 2.00
C ARG A 500 19.75 23.59 2.10
N SER A 501 19.87 22.79 1.04
CA SER A 501 20.88 21.75 0.88
C SER A 501 21.16 21.48 -0.60
N THR A 502 22.27 20.82 -0.90
CA THR A 502 22.54 20.23 -2.23
C THR A 502 22.04 18.80 -2.36
N LYS A 503 21.53 18.21 -1.27
CA LYS A 503 21.00 16.85 -1.23
C LYS A 503 19.59 16.84 -0.63
N LEU A 504 18.60 16.50 -1.43
CA LEU A 504 17.20 16.43 -1.01
C LEU A 504 16.99 15.51 0.21
N ARG A 505 17.60 14.32 0.17
CA ARG A 505 17.47 13.31 1.24
C ARG A 505 18.52 13.44 2.36
N GLY A 506 19.33 14.50 2.35
CA GLY A 506 20.34 14.72 3.38
C GLY A 506 19.73 14.82 4.79
N PRO A 507 20.38 14.27 5.83
CA PRO A 507 19.89 14.39 7.21
C PRO A 507 19.91 15.86 7.65
N ILE A 508 19.21 16.20 8.74
CA ILE A 508 19.05 17.59 9.20
C ILE A 508 20.38 18.37 9.34
N SER A 509 21.50 17.72 9.68
CA SER A 509 22.82 18.33 9.77
C SER A 509 23.42 18.78 8.43
N GLU A 510 22.90 18.28 7.30
CA GLU A 510 23.28 18.68 5.94
C GLU A 510 22.37 19.79 5.37
N TRP A 511 21.41 20.27 6.17
CA TRP A 511 20.55 21.40 5.83
C TRP A 511 20.99 22.65 6.58
N THR A 512 21.17 23.75 5.86
CA THR A 512 21.52 25.05 6.45
C THR A 512 20.28 25.92 6.58
N GLN A 513 19.96 26.37 7.79
CA GLN A 513 18.87 27.33 8.02
C GLN A 513 19.20 28.70 7.42
N ILE A 514 18.25 29.25 6.66
CA ILE A 514 18.37 30.53 5.95
C ILE A 514 17.50 31.60 6.60
N ALA A 515 16.26 31.27 6.92
CA ALA A 515 15.31 32.20 7.53
C ALA A 515 14.38 31.48 8.50
N THR A 516 13.84 32.25 9.45
CA THR A 516 12.84 31.83 10.43
C THR A 516 11.78 32.91 10.53
N CYS A 517 10.60 32.55 11.08
CA CYS A 517 9.48 33.48 11.25
C CYS A 517 9.10 34.20 9.95
N ILE A 518 9.08 33.45 8.84
CA ILE A 518 8.92 34.02 7.49
C ILE A 518 7.60 34.80 7.37
N GLY A 519 6.49 34.19 7.80
CA GLY A 519 5.19 34.84 7.76
C GLY A 519 5.15 36.09 8.64
N LYS A 520 5.54 35.95 9.91
CA LYS A 520 5.58 37.04 10.89
C LYS A 520 6.40 38.23 10.41
N ASN A 521 7.56 37.97 9.82
CA ASN A 521 8.42 39.02 9.27
C ASN A 521 7.83 39.66 8.00
N ALA A 522 6.99 38.94 7.27
CA ALA A 522 6.25 39.44 6.11
C ALA A 522 4.92 40.14 6.47
N GLY A 523 4.52 40.15 7.74
CA GLY A 523 3.30 40.81 8.22
C GLY A 523 2.10 39.88 8.41
N THR A 524 2.32 38.59 8.61
CA THR A 524 1.32 37.65 9.12
C THR A 524 1.51 37.41 10.62
N THR A 525 0.63 36.61 11.22
CA THR A 525 0.65 36.28 12.65
C THR A 525 1.21 34.89 12.90
N ALA A 526 0.40 33.86 12.69
CA ALA A 526 0.80 32.47 12.75
C ALA A 526 0.34 31.78 11.46
N VAL A 527 1.26 31.07 10.81
CA VAL A 527 1.01 30.49 9.48
C VAL A 527 1.46 29.04 9.38
N GLU A 528 0.75 28.22 8.62
CA GLU A 528 1.07 26.80 8.35
C GLU A 528 0.88 26.46 6.86
N GLY A 529 0.97 25.18 6.49
CA GLY A 529 0.71 24.71 5.13
C GLY A 529 1.45 25.45 4.00
N PRO A 530 2.78 25.63 4.09
CA PRO A 530 3.54 26.29 3.04
C PRO A 530 3.43 25.50 1.72
N SER A 531 3.28 26.22 0.61
CA SER A 531 3.42 25.69 -0.75
C SER A 531 4.35 26.59 -1.54
N ILE A 532 5.52 26.08 -1.92
CA ILE A 532 6.56 26.83 -2.64
C ILE A 532 6.51 26.50 -4.13
N PHE A 533 6.58 27.52 -4.98
CA PHE A 533 6.78 27.34 -6.41
C PHE A 533 7.50 28.52 -7.04
N LYS A 534 8.15 28.28 -8.17
CA LYS A 534 8.77 29.33 -8.98
C LYS A 534 7.73 29.92 -9.93
N ALA A 535 7.79 31.23 -10.15
CA ALA A 535 7.00 31.87 -11.19
C ALA A 535 7.38 31.30 -12.57
N ASN A 536 6.39 31.14 -13.45
CA ASN A 536 6.61 30.89 -14.86
C ASN A 536 7.38 32.05 -15.48
N GLU A 537 8.16 31.74 -16.53
CA GLU A 537 8.70 32.78 -17.38
C GLU A 537 7.56 33.66 -17.94
N GLY A 538 7.75 34.97 -17.88
CA GLY A 538 6.73 35.92 -18.34
C GLY A 538 5.53 36.10 -17.42
N ASP A 539 5.55 35.62 -16.17
CA ASP A 539 4.50 35.93 -15.19
C ASP A 539 4.35 37.46 -15.08
N VAL A 540 3.10 37.94 -15.11
CA VAL A 540 2.78 39.38 -15.12
C VAL A 540 3.27 40.12 -13.88
N ASN A 541 3.60 39.40 -12.81
CA ASN A 541 4.14 39.94 -11.57
C ASN A 541 5.68 39.81 -11.47
N GLY A 542 6.34 39.20 -12.45
CA GLY A 542 7.79 38.97 -12.51
C GLY A 542 8.17 37.48 -12.55
N GLY A 543 8.76 37.02 -13.65
CA GLY A 543 9.09 35.60 -13.88
C GLY A 543 10.36 35.08 -13.18
N ASP A 544 11.09 35.93 -12.45
CA ASP A 544 12.25 35.57 -11.64
C ASP A 544 11.88 35.30 -10.16
N LYS A 545 10.59 35.42 -9.82
CA LYS A 545 10.10 35.29 -8.45
C LYS A 545 9.88 33.85 -8.03
N TYR A 546 9.90 33.67 -6.71
CA TYR A 546 9.35 32.53 -6.00
C TYR A 546 8.14 32.99 -5.19
N TYR A 547 7.12 32.15 -5.14
CA TYR A 547 5.93 32.34 -4.34
C TYR A 547 5.86 31.28 -3.25
N LEU A 548 5.60 31.71 -2.02
CA LEU A 548 5.36 30.84 -0.88
C LEU A 548 3.96 31.12 -0.36
N PHE A 549 3.01 30.27 -0.69
CA PHE A 549 1.66 30.41 -0.16
C PHE A 549 1.60 29.77 1.22
N VAL A 550 0.97 30.45 2.18
CA VAL A 550 0.89 29.99 3.58
C VAL A 550 -0.50 30.24 4.15
N ASP A 551 -0.98 29.35 5.01
CA ASP A 551 -2.28 29.48 5.68
C ASP A 551 -2.15 30.25 6.97
N GLU A 552 -2.60 31.51 6.98
CA GLU A 552 -2.74 32.30 8.21
C GLU A 552 -4.00 31.88 8.97
N TYR A 553 -3.86 30.76 9.68
CA TYR A 553 -4.93 30.14 10.42
C TYR A 553 -5.42 31.05 11.56
N GLY A 554 -6.74 31.15 11.70
CA GLY A 554 -7.39 32.04 12.66
C GLY A 554 -7.52 33.50 12.21
N ASP A 555 -6.98 33.88 11.04
CA ASP A 555 -7.12 35.23 10.47
C ASP A 555 -7.52 35.18 8.98
N ARG A 556 -6.68 35.69 8.06
CA ARG A 556 -7.00 35.90 6.63
C ARG A 556 -7.18 34.61 5.82
N GLY A 557 -6.68 33.47 6.31
CA GLY A 557 -6.59 32.23 5.54
C GLY A 557 -5.36 32.18 4.64
N TYR A 558 -5.43 31.48 3.51
CA TYR A 558 -4.28 31.33 2.62
C TYR A 558 -3.87 32.68 2.01
N VAL A 559 -2.58 33.01 2.12
CA VAL A 559 -1.99 34.24 1.58
C VAL A 559 -0.70 33.93 0.82
N PRO A 560 -0.42 34.66 -0.28
CA PRO A 560 0.84 34.54 -0.99
C PRO A 560 1.94 35.39 -0.33
N LEU A 561 3.14 34.86 -0.22
CA LEU A 561 4.37 35.61 -0.01
C LEU A 561 5.24 35.55 -1.27
N GLU A 562 6.04 36.58 -1.54
CA GLU A 562 6.93 36.63 -2.70
C GLU A 562 8.37 37.01 -2.35
N THR A 563 9.31 36.48 -3.13
CA THR A 563 10.72 36.91 -3.15
C THR A 563 11.33 36.73 -4.55
N SER A 564 12.31 37.55 -4.91
CA SER A 564 13.17 37.34 -6.08
C SER A 564 14.57 36.84 -5.70
N ASP A 565 14.85 36.67 -4.42
CA ASP A 565 16.11 36.13 -3.89
C ASP A 565 15.80 35.08 -2.82
N ILE A 566 15.54 33.85 -3.28
CA ILE A 566 15.26 32.72 -2.40
C ILE A 566 16.45 32.44 -1.47
N ALA A 567 17.69 32.68 -1.91
CA ALA A 567 18.87 32.46 -1.07
C ALA A 567 18.99 33.46 0.08
N GLY A 568 18.47 34.67 -0.09
CA GLY A 568 18.45 35.72 0.93
C GLY A 568 17.39 35.56 2.02
N GLY A 569 16.38 34.72 1.81
CA GLY A 569 15.37 34.36 2.81
C GLY A 569 14.44 35.50 3.24
N LYS A 570 14.37 36.58 2.46
CA LYS A 570 13.47 37.72 2.73
C LYS A 570 12.20 37.58 1.92
N TRP A 571 11.08 37.58 2.61
CA TRP A 571 9.74 37.41 2.05
C TRP A 571 8.86 38.60 2.40
N LYS A 572 7.88 38.91 1.54
CA LYS A 572 6.90 39.96 1.77
C LYS A 572 5.55 39.57 1.18
N LEU A 573 4.48 40.20 1.66
CA LEU A 573 3.20 40.16 0.97
C LEU A 573 3.29 40.92 -0.37
N PRO A 574 2.71 40.39 -1.46
CA PRO A 574 2.53 41.15 -2.70
C PRO A 574 1.51 42.28 -2.48
N ALA A 575 1.49 43.26 -3.38
CA ALA A 575 0.62 44.43 -3.24
C ALA A 575 -0.88 44.07 -3.33
N ASN A 576 -1.23 43.11 -4.18
CA ASN A 576 -2.60 42.62 -4.39
C ASN A 576 -2.57 41.15 -4.78
N TRP A 577 -3.62 40.40 -4.43
CA TRP A 577 -3.86 39.04 -4.88
C TRP A 577 -5.35 38.71 -4.85
N ASN A 578 -5.77 37.73 -5.64
CA ASN A 578 -7.11 37.17 -5.68
C ASN A 578 -7.03 35.65 -5.75
N LEU A 579 -7.10 35.01 -4.58
CA LEU A 579 -7.13 33.55 -4.44
C LEU A 579 -8.58 33.03 -4.48
N PRO A 580 -8.80 31.71 -4.56
CA PRO A 580 -10.12 31.11 -4.30
C PRO A 580 -10.81 31.62 -3.02
N ARG A 581 -12.09 31.30 -2.84
CA ARG A 581 -12.89 31.89 -1.74
C ARG A 581 -12.40 31.50 -0.35
N SER A 582 -11.94 30.27 -0.19
CA SER A 582 -11.45 29.75 1.09
C SER A 582 -10.40 28.65 0.90
N PRO A 583 -9.32 28.88 0.15
CA PRO A 583 -8.26 27.91 0.02
C PRO A 583 -7.55 27.75 1.37
N ARG A 584 -7.03 26.56 1.59
CA ARG A 584 -6.12 26.19 2.66
C ARG A 584 -4.91 25.51 2.02
N HIS A 585 -4.13 24.81 2.81
CA HIS A 585 -2.96 24.06 2.36
C HIS A 585 -3.25 23.23 1.09
N GLY A 586 -2.39 23.38 0.10
CA GLY A 586 -2.52 22.77 -1.22
C GLY A 586 -1.22 22.85 -2.01
N THR A 587 -1.29 22.64 -3.32
CA THR A 587 -0.13 22.59 -4.21
C THR A 587 -0.42 23.30 -5.52
N VAL A 588 0.50 24.16 -5.95
CA VAL A 588 0.45 24.86 -7.24
C VAL A 588 1.43 24.20 -8.21
N ILE A 589 0.96 23.93 -9.42
CA ILE A 589 1.81 23.45 -10.53
C ILE A 589 1.66 24.35 -11.75
N PRO A 590 2.73 24.53 -12.55
CA PRO A 590 2.65 25.26 -13.81
C PRO A 590 1.90 24.43 -14.87
N VAL A 591 1.20 25.10 -15.77
CA VAL A 591 0.49 24.47 -16.90
C VAL A 591 0.70 25.28 -18.19
N THR A 592 0.67 24.59 -19.33
CA THR A 592 0.72 25.19 -20.66
C THR A 592 -0.59 25.93 -20.98
N ALA A 593 -0.58 26.77 -22.02
CA ALA A 593 -1.79 27.44 -22.48
C ALA A 593 -2.91 26.47 -22.90
N GLU A 594 -2.54 25.34 -23.51
CA GLU A 594 -3.49 24.30 -23.92
C GLU A 594 -4.12 23.62 -22.70
N GLU A 595 -3.31 23.22 -21.72
CA GLU A 595 -3.78 22.64 -20.46
C GLU A 595 -4.65 23.63 -19.67
N LEU A 596 -4.23 24.90 -19.57
CA LEU A 596 -5.01 25.94 -18.89
C LEU A 596 -6.40 26.12 -19.52
N SER A 597 -6.45 26.16 -20.85
CA SER A 597 -7.69 26.24 -21.62
C SER A 597 -8.57 25.00 -21.42
N PHE A 598 -7.96 23.81 -21.46
CA PHE A 598 -8.64 22.55 -21.24
C PHE A 598 -9.26 22.45 -19.84
N LEU A 599 -8.50 22.76 -18.79
CA LEU A 599 -8.99 22.75 -17.40
C LEU A 599 -10.14 23.75 -17.22
N SER A 600 -9.96 24.96 -17.77
CA SER A 600 -10.94 26.04 -17.71
C SER A 600 -12.25 25.73 -18.44
N GLY A 601 -12.20 24.95 -19.52
CA GLY A 601 -13.37 24.55 -20.29
C GLY A 601 -14.04 23.28 -19.78
N SER A 602 -13.26 22.30 -19.33
CA SER A 602 -13.76 20.99 -18.87
C SER A 602 -14.32 21.02 -17.46
N LEU A 603 -13.82 21.93 -16.61
CA LEU A 603 -14.26 22.13 -15.23
C LEU A 603 -14.86 23.54 -15.04
N SER A 604 -15.58 24.08 -16.02
CA SER A 604 -16.22 25.41 -15.90
C SER A 604 -17.38 25.46 -14.91
#